data_AF-A0A4D6Q4Q6-F1
#
_entry.id   AF-A0A4D6Q4Q6-F1
#
_cell.length_a   1.000
_cell.length_b   1.000
_cell.length_c   1.000
_cell.angle_alpha   90.00
_cell.angle_beta   90.00
_cell.angle_gamma   90.00
#
_symmetry.space_group_name_H-M   'P 1'
#
loop_
_entity.id
_entity.type
_entity.pdbx_description
1 polymer ?
#
loop_
_entity_poly.entity_id
_entity_poly.type
_entity_poly.pdbx_seq_one_letter_code
_entity_poly.pdbx_strand_id
1 'polypeptide(L)'
;MTKSMSFLILFSLLAFAPFCLGNKKIGAYLYPQFYDYSCPQAQNIVKSILANAVAKEPRIAASLLRLHFHDCFVKGCDASILLDNSGSIISEKGSNPNRNSARGFEVIDEIKSALEKACPHIVSCADILAIAARDSTVLVSICFC
;
A
#
# COMPACT_ATOMS: atom_id res chain seq x y z
N MET A 1 32.34 -19.94 -53.51
CA MET A 1 31.14 -19.11 -53.26
C MET A 1 30.32 -19.58 -52.05
N THR A 2 30.04 -20.88 -51.91
CA THR A 2 29.23 -21.45 -50.81
C THR A 2 29.81 -21.25 -49.40
N LYS A 3 31.13 -21.37 -49.20
CA LYS A 3 31.77 -21.19 -47.87
C LYS A 3 31.69 -19.75 -47.31
N SER A 4 31.71 -18.74 -48.17
CA SER A 4 31.63 -17.33 -47.77
C SER A 4 30.21 -16.91 -47.37
N MET A 5 29.20 -17.46 -48.06
CA MET A 5 27.78 -17.23 -47.72
C MET A 5 27.39 -17.88 -46.39
N SER A 6 27.91 -19.09 -46.07
CA SER A 6 27.68 -19.74 -44.77
C SER A 6 28.30 -18.95 -43.59
N PHE A 7 29.45 -18.31 -43.80
CA PHE A 7 30.13 -17.54 -42.75
C PHE A 7 29.37 -16.25 -42.41
N LEU A 8 28.79 -15.59 -43.42
CA LEU A 8 27.96 -14.39 -43.24
C LEU A 8 26.63 -14.67 -42.53
N ILE A 9 26.03 -15.84 -42.78
CA ILE A 9 24.80 -16.27 -42.09
C ILE A 9 25.08 -16.59 -40.61
N LEU A 10 26.22 -17.23 -40.31
CA LEU A 10 26.61 -17.54 -38.94
C LEU A 10 26.91 -16.27 -38.12
N PHE A 11 27.57 -15.28 -38.74
CA PHE A 11 27.86 -13.98 -38.10
C PHE A 11 26.59 -13.16 -37.83
N SER A 12 25.61 -13.23 -38.74
CA SER A 12 24.27 -12.62 -38.57
C SER A 12 23.50 -13.23 -37.39
N LEU A 13 23.51 -14.56 -37.26
CA LEU A 13 22.83 -15.27 -36.16
C LEU A 13 23.47 -15.00 -34.79
N LEU A 14 24.80 -14.87 -34.72
CA LEU A 14 25.52 -14.53 -33.49
C LEU A 14 25.34 -13.06 -33.07
N ALA A 15 25.15 -12.15 -34.03
CA ALA A 15 24.92 -10.73 -33.75
C ALA A 15 23.49 -10.42 -33.25
N PHE A 16 22.49 -11.25 -33.60
CA PHE A 16 21.10 -11.09 -33.14
C PHE A 16 20.74 -11.89 -31.88
N ALA A 17 21.59 -12.84 -31.45
CA ALA A 17 21.40 -13.60 -30.21
C ALA A 17 21.26 -12.75 -28.92
N PRO A 18 21.89 -11.56 -28.76
CA PRO A 18 21.79 -10.81 -27.51
C PRO A 18 20.49 -10.00 -27.36
N PHE A 19 19.68 -9.86 -28.43
CA PHE A 19 18.50 -8.98 -28.39
C PHE A 19 17.25 -9.63 -27.75
N CYS A 20 17.29 -10.95 -27.51
CA CYS A 20 16.15 -11.69 -26.95
C CYS A 20 16.27 -11.95 -25.44
N LEU A 21 17.36 -11.53 -24.79
CA LEU A 21 17.56 -11.65 -23.35
C LEU A 21 17.37 -10.29 -22.67
N GLY A 22 16.25 -9.64 -22.97
CA GLY A 22 15.74 -8.57 -22.12
C GLY A 22 15.32 -9.18 -20.78
N ASN A 23 16.09 -8.93 -19.72
CA ASN A 23 15.64 -9.16 -18.35
C ASN A 23 14.29 -8.46 -18.19
N LYS A 24 13.18 -9.22 -18.19
CA LYS A 24 11.91 -8.73 -17.65
C LYS A 24 12.22 -8.35 -16.21
N LYS A 25 12.40 -7.06 -15.94
CA LYS A 25 12.18 -6.56 -14.59
C LYS A 25 10.71 -6.85 -14.30
N ILE A 26 10.45 -7.94 -13.60
CA ILE A 26 9.15 -8.16 -12.96
C ILE A 26 9.06 -7.04 -11.94
N GLY A 27 8.45 -5.92 -12.35
CA GLY A 27 8.12 -4.86 -11.41
C GLY A 27 7.19 -5.45 -10.35
N ALA A 28 7.44 -5.16 -9.08
CA ALA A 28 6.44 -5.39 -8.06
C ALA A 28 5.28 -4.42 -8.36
N TYR A 29 4.12 -4.97 -8.72
CA TYR A 29 2.93 -4.19 -9.00
C TYR A 29 1.90 -4.40 -7.89
N LEU A 30 1.26 -3.31 -7.47
CA LEU A 30 0.11 -3.36 -6.58
C LEU A 30 -1.12 -3.80 -7.38
N TYR A 31 -1.99 -4.62 -6.79
CA TYR A 31 -3.26 -5.00 -7.40
C TYR A 31 -4.36 -5.16 -6.34
N PRO A 32 -5.62 -4.81 -6.65
CA PRO A 32 -6.69 -4.76 -5.63
C PRO A 32 -7.02 -6.10 -4.96
N GLN A 33 -6.79 -7.21 -5.66
CA GLN A 33 -7.11 -8.57 -5.21
C GLN A 33 -6.00 -9.24 -4.39
N PHE A 34 -5.00 -8.49 -3.93
CA PHE A 34 -3.81 -9.04 -3.27
C PHE A 34 -4.13 -9.94 -2.06
N TYR A 35 -5.19 -9.61 -1.33
CA TYR A 35 -5.60 -10.32 -0.12
C TYR A 35 -6.75 -11.32 -0.33
N ASP A 36 -7.26 -11.49 -1.54
CA ASP A 36 -8.48 -12.29 -1.79
C ASP A 36 -8.30 -13.77 -1.40
N TYR A 37 -7.07 -14.28 -1.50
CA TYR A 37 -6.74 -15.65 -1.10
C TYR A 37 -6.15 -15.74 0.33
N SER A 38 -5.24 -14.84 0.69
CA SER A 38 -4.49 -14.90 1.95
C SER A 38 -5.28 -14.37 3.16
N CYS A 39 -6.17 -13.40 2.95
CA CYS A 39 -7.07 -12.88 3.97
C CYS A 39 -8.39 -12.39 3.34
N PRO A 40 -9.29 -13.30 2.93
CA PRO A 40 -10.53 -12.96 2.23
C PRO A 40 -11.48 -12.05 3.03
N GLN A 41 -11.34 -12.05 4.36
CA GLN A 41 -12.15 -11.23 5.26
C GLN A 41 -11.58 -9.81 5.46
N ALA A 42 -10.39 -9.50 4.91
CA ALA A 42 -9.67 -8.26 5.20
C ALA A 42 -10.52 -7.00 4.94
N GLN A 43 -11.11 -6.90 3.74
CA GLN A 43 -11.93 -5.74 3.37
C GLN A 43 -13.18 -5.60 4.25
N ASN A 44 -13.81 -6.73 4.61
CA ASN A 44 -15.01 -6.72 5.45
C ASN A 44 -14.70 -6.29 6.90
N ILE A 45 -13.59 -6.76 7.45
CA ILE A 45 -13.13 -6.40 8.80
C ILE A 45 -12.84 -4.90 8.87
N VAL A 46 -12.06 -4.38 7.92
CA VAL A 46 -11.73 -2.94 7.84
C VAL A 46 -13.00 -2.11 7.75
N LYS A 47 -13.89 -2.45 6.80
CA LYS A 47 -15.14 -1.72 6.58
C LYS A 47 -16.05 -1.71 7.81
N SER A 48 -16.17 -2.84 8.52
CA SER A 48 -17.03 -2.96 9.71
C SER A 48 -16.57 -2.06 10.85
N ILE A 49 -15.28 -2.13 11.20
CA ILE A 49 -14.70 -1.31 12.27
C ILE A 49 -14.76 0.17 11.90
N LEU A 50 -14.44 0.49 10.64
CA LEU A 50 -14.47 1.85 10.15
C LEU A 50 -15.90 2.44 10.16
N ALA A 51 -16.91 1.67 9.77
CA ALA A 51 -18.31 2.12 9.82
C ALA A 51 -18.73 2.46 11.26
N ASN A 52 -18.34 1.66 12.25
CA ASN A 52 -18.59 1.95 13.65
C ASN A 52 -17.86 3.21 14.13
N ALA A 53 -16.59 3.37 13.76
CA ALA A 53 -15.80 4.56 14.08
C ALA A 53 -16.41 5.84 13.48
N VAL A 54 -16.82 5.79 12.20
CA VAL A 54 -17.47 6.92 11.50
C VAL A 54 -18.84 7.24 12.09
N ALA A 55 -19.62 6.22 12.48
CA ALA A 55 -20.91 6.43 13.14
C ALA A 55 -20.75 7.14 14.50
N LYS A 56 -19.66 6.84 15.23
CA LYS A 56 -19.34 7.50 16.50
C LYS A 56 -18.79 8.91 16.31
N GLU A 57 -17.91 9.10 15.33
CA GLU A 57 -17.32 10.40 15.00
C GLU A 57 -17.12 10.55 13.48
N PRO A 58 -18.02 11.26 12.78
CA PRO A 58 -17.95 11.39 11.32
C PRO A 58 -16.64 11.98 10.79
N ARG A 59 -15.96 12.83 11.58
CA ARG A 59 -14.67 13.45 11.23
C ARG A 59 -13.53 12.44 11.11
N ILE A 60 -13.66 11.23 11.65
CA ILE A 60 -12.63 10.20 11.56
C ILE A 60 -12.37 9.78 10.11
N ALA A 61 -13.39 9.81 9.25
CA ALA A 61 -13.24 9.50 7.83
C ALA A 61 -12.25 10.46 7.15
N ALA A 62 -12.40 11.77 7.39
CA ALA A 62 -11.47 12.78 6.87
C ALA A 62 -10.08 12.65 7.50
N SER A 63 -10.01 12.26 8.76
CA SER A 63 -8.75 12.06 9.49
C SER A 63 -7.93 10.90 8.92
N LEU A 64 -8.57 9.78 8.60
CA LEU A 64 -7.92 8.59 8.05
C LEU A 64 -7.49 8.78 6.60
N LEU A 65 -8.31 9.47 5.79
CA LEU A 65 -7.89 9.91 4.45
C LEU A 65 -6.64 10.79 4.52
N ARG A 66 -6.63 11.76 5.44
CA ARG A 66 -5.47 12.61 5.68
C ARG A 66 -4.26 11.80 6.16
N LEU A 67 -4.46 10.81 7.02
CA LEU A 67 -3.38 9.98 7.55
C LEU A 67 -2.68 9.20 6.44
N HIS A 68 -3.43 8.60 5.52
CA HIS A 68 -2.88 7.94 4.33
C HIS A 68 -2.15 8.93 3.41
N PHE A 69 -2.68 10.14 3.22
CA PHE A 69 -1.98 11.18 2.48
C PHE A 69 -0.61 11.51 3.09
N HIS A 70 -0.54 11.72 4.41
CA HIS A 70 0.71 12.07 5.07
C HIS A 70 1.73 10.92 5.06
N ASP A 71 1.27 9.67 5.14
CA ASP A 71 2.14 8.49 4.93
C ASP A 71 2.76 8.55 3.54
N CYS A 72 1.92 8.57 2.49
CA CYS A 72 2.38 8.54 1.11
C CYS A 72 3.28 9.72 0.71
N PHE A 73 3.10 10.89 1.33
CA PHE A 73 3.89 12.09 1.01
C PHE A 73 5.31 12.05 1.58
N VAL A 74 5.54 11.27 2.65
CA VAL A 74 6.85 11.14 3.29
C VAL A 74 7.44 9.79 2.87
N LYS A 75 8.28 9.81 1.84
CA LYS A 75 9.02 8.62 1.33
C LYS A 75 8.16 7.45 0.82
N GLY A 76 6.84 7.59 0.78
CA GLY A 76 5.92 6.64 0.15
C GLY A 76 4.97 6.01 1.15
N CYS A 77 4.01 5.21 0.67
CA CYS A 77 2.99 4.61 1.52
C CYS A 77 3.56 3.35 2.21
N ASP A 78 4.32 3.54 3.29
CA ASP A 78 5.04 2.47 4.00
C ASP A 78 4.65 2.32 5.47
N ALA A 79 3.61 3.04 5.92
CA ALA A 79 3.14 3.10 7.30
C ALA A 79 4.14 3.69 8.32
N SER A 80 5.18 4.39 7.85
CA SER A 80 6.16 5.09 8.70
C SER A 80 5.48 6.07 9.66
N ILE A 81 4.40 6.73 9.24
CA ILE A 81 3.64 7.66 10.08
C ILE A 81 3.04 7.01 11.34
N LEU A 82 2.84 5.70 11.33
CA LEU A 82 2.24 4.98 12.46
C LEU A 82 3.23 4.68 13.57
N LEU A 83 4.54 4.74 13.28
CA LEU A 83 5.58 4.39 14.25
C LEU A 83 5.69 5.41 15.37
N ASP A 84 5.76 4.94 16.61
CA ASP A 84 6.02 5.76 17.78
C ASP A 84 7.53 5.94 18.02
N ASN A 85 7.87 6.91 18.88
CA ASN A 85 9.25 7.14 19.27
C ASN A 85 9.83 5.88 19.92
N SER A 86 11.00 5.43 19.47
CA SER A 86 11.66 4.27 20.03
C SER A 86 13.17 4.34 19.82
N GLY A 87 13.95 4.43 20.90
CA GLY A 87 15.41 4.55 20.82
C GLY A 87 15.84 5.74 19.97
N SER A 88 16.48 5.46 18.83
CA SER A 88 16.93 6.47 17.85
C SER A 88 15.84 6.89 16.84
N ILE A 89 14.67 6.25 16.84
CA ILE A 89 13.56 6.56 15.94
C ILE A 89 12.78 7.74 16.49
N ILE A 90 12.77 8.83 15.72
CA ILE A 90 11.92 10.00 15.95
C ILE A 90 10.65 9.83 15.10
N SER A 91 9.51 9.78 15.76
CA SER A 91 8.20 9.58 15.13
C SER A 91 7.79 10.78 14.28
N GLU A 92 7.26 10.49 13.09
CA GLU A 92 6.67 11.49 12.21
C GLU A 92 5.42 12.15 12.81
N LYS A 93 4.79 11.52 13.82
CA LYS A 93 3.67 12.09 14.59
C LYS A 93 4.07 13.41 15.27
N GLY A 94 5.34 13.57 15.62
CA GLY A 94 5.88 14.77 16.26
C GLY A 94 6.25 15.92 15.30
N SER A 95 6.19 15.69 13.98
CA SER A 95 6.54 16.70 12.98
C SER A 95 5.56 17.88 12.97
N ASN A 96 6.00 19.06 12.52
CA ASN A 96 5.15 20.25 12.42
C ASN A 96 3.76 20.02 11.78
N PRO A 97 3.62 19.28 10.65
CA PRO A 97 2.30 19.03 10.07
C PRO A 97 1.43 18.07 10.89
N ASN A 98 2.02 17.17 11.69
CA ASN A 98 1.31 16.08 12.36
C ASN A 98 1.06 16.34 13.85
N ARG A 99 1.93 17.10 14.51
CA ARG A 99 1.87 17.37 15.94
C ARG A 99 0.54 18.06 16.30
N ASN A 100 -0.22 17.46 17.22
CA ASN A 100 -1.54 17.93 17.65
C ASN A 100 -2.53 18.10 16.47
N SER A 101 -2.34 17.34 15.38
CA SER A 101 -3.06 17.54 14.13
C SER A 101 -3.48 16.21 13.49
N ALA A 102 -2.53 15.28 13.28
CA ALA A 102 -2.83 13.93 12.83
C ALA A 102 -3.54 13.14 13.95
N ARG A 103 -4.55 12.34 13.58
CA ARG A 103 -5.43 11.64 14.52
C ARG A 103 -6.08 10.41 13.86
N GLY A 104 -6.66 9.52 14.67
CA GLY A 104 -7.28 8.27 14.21
C GLY A 104 -6.34 7.07 14.20
N PHE A 105 -5.21 7.15 14.89
CA PHE A 105 -4.27 6.05 15.07
C PHE A 105 -4.92 4.86 15.79
N GLU A 106 -5.78 5.16 16.77
CA GLU A 106 -6.52 4.20 17.57
C GLU A 106 -7.46 3.32 16.73
N VAL A 107 -8.03 3.87 15.64
CA VAL A 107 -8.88 3.11 14.72
C VAL A 107 -8.04 2.17 13.86
N ILE A 108 -6.86 2.61 13.45
CA ILE A 108 -5.91 1.76 12.72
C ILE A 108 -5.43 0.61 13.61
N ASP A 109 -5.16 0.86 14.89
CA ASP A 109 -4.78 -0.17 15.86
C ASP A 109 -5.89 -1.20 16.07
N GLU A 110 -7.15 -0.75 16.17
CA GLU A 110 -8.31 -1.65 16.28
C GLU A 110 -8.46 -2.53 15.05
N ILE A 111 -8.35 -1.94 13.85
CA ILE A 111 -8.38 -2.66 12.57
C ILE A 111 -7.25 -3.68 12.50
N LYS A 112 -6.01 -3.27 12.82
CA LYS A 112 -4.85 -4.15 12.81
C LYS A 112 -5.01 -5.30 13.78
N SER A 113 -5.48 -5.04 15.00
CA SER A 113 -5.74 -6.09 15.99
C SER A 113 -6.78 -7.10 15.51
N ALA A 114 -7.86 -6.65 14.88
CA ALA A 114 -8.88 -7.53 14.32
C ALA A 114 -8.36 -8.37 13.14
N LEU A 115 -7.56 -7.75 12.26
CA LEU A 115 -6.94 -8.45 11.13
C LEU A 115 -5.92 -9.48 11.58
N GLU A 116 -5.06 -9.17 12.56
CA GLU A 116 -4.09 -10.14 13.09
C GLU A 116 -4.76 -11.34 13.77
N LYS A 117 -5.95 -11.16 14.36
CA LYS A 117 -6.75 -12.29 14.88
C LYS A 117 -7.31 -13.18 13.78
N ALA A 118 -7.65 -12.60 12.63
CA ALA A 118 -8.26 -13.32 11.52
C ALA A 118 -7.22 -13.96 10.58
N CYS A 119 -6.14 -13.25 10.30
CA CYS A 119 -5.08 -13.61 9.36
C CYS A 119 -3.72 -13.06 9.85
N PRO A 120 -3.05 -13.79 10.77
CA PRO A 120 -1.80 -13.34 11.38
C PRO A 120 -0.70 -13.04 10.36
N HIS A 121 -0.03 -11.90 10.51
CA HIS A 121 1.11 -11.47 9.70
C HIS A 121 0.86 -11.38 8.18
N ILE A 122 -0.40 -11.24 7.76
CA ILE A 122 -0.74 -11.16 6.34
C ILE A 122 -0.89 -9.71 5.87
N VAL A 123 -1.77 -8.93 6.50
CA VAL A 123 -2.14 -7.60 5.99
C VAL A 123 -1.20 -6.52 6.51
N SER A 124 -0.55 -5.79 5.59
CA SER A 124 0.38 -4.72 5.94
C SER A 124 -0.34 -3.50 6.54
N CYS A 125 0.33 -2.74 7.40
CA CYS A 125 -0.23 -1.49 7.93
C CYS A 125 -0.40 -0.41 6.86
N ALA A 126 0.45 -0.42 5.83
CA ALA A 126 0.34 0.49 4.69
C ALA A 126 -0.94 0.24 3.90
N ASP A 127 -1.28 -1.04 3.66
CA ASP A 127 -2.54 -1.39 2.98
C ASP A 127 -3.76 -1.12 3.86
N ILE A 128 -3.65 -1.25 5.19
CA ILE A 128 -4.73 -0.82 6.10
C ILE A 128 -5.02 0.67 5.92
N LEU A 129 -3.99 1.53 5.85
CA LEU A 129 -4.18 2.96 5.60
C LEU A 129 -4.85 3.23 4.25
N ALA A 130 -4.42 2.53 3.19
CA ALA A 130 -5.01 2.67 1.85
C ALA A 130 -6.48 2.24 1.82
N ILE A 131 -6.80 1.08 2.39
CA ILE A 131 -8.17 0.54 2.44
C ILE A 131 -9.05 1.45 3.33
N ALA A 132 -8.54 1.88 4.48
CA ALA A 132 -9.27 2.77 5.39
C ALA A 132 -9.56 4.13 4.76
N ALA A 133 -8.62 4.71 4.00
CA ALA A 133 -8.82 5.96 3.27
C ALA A 133 -9.90 5.81 2.18
N ARG A 134 -9.86 4.72 1.40
CA ARG A 134 -10.87 4.40 0.39
C ARG A 134 -12.25 4.21 1.01
N ASP A 135 -12.36 3.39 2.05
CA ASP A 135 -13.65 3.09 2.66
C ASP A 135 -14.21 4.30 3.42
N SER A 136 -13.34 5.17 3.94
CA SER A 136 -13.74 6.43 4.55
C SER A 136 -14.51 7.32 3.57
N THR A 137 -14.00 7.53 2.35
CA THR A 137 -14.65 8.38 1.35
C THR A 137 -16.01 7.82 0.90
N VAL A 138 -16.10 6.49 0.79
CA VAL A 138 -17.37 5.79 0.48
C VAL A 138 -18.38 5.98 1.62
N LEU A 139 -17.98 5.81 2.88
CA LEU A 139 -18.88 5.88 4.03
C LEU A 139 -19.49 7.27 4.23
N VAL A 140 -18.72 8.33 3.99
CA VAL A 140 -19.24 9.71 4.13
C VAL A 140 -19.90 10.24 2.86
N SER A 141 -20.13 9.40 1.85
CA SER A 141 -20.72 9.78 0.57
C SER A 141 -20.07 11.04 -0.03
N ILE A 142 -18.75 11.22 0.18
CA ILE A 142 -17.98 12.20 -0.57
C ILE A 142 -17.71 11.55 -1.93
N CYS A 143 -18.76 11.49 -2.75
CA CYS A 143 -18.55 11.60 -4.17
C CYS A 143 -18.05 13.03 -4.36
N PHE A 144 -16.77 13.20 -4.68
CA PHE A 144 -16.28 14.48 -5.16
C PHE A 144 -17.19 14.88 -6.32
N CYS A 145 -18.03 15.87 -6.09
CA CYS A 145 -18.72 16.56 -7.17
C CYS A 145 -17.70 17.39 -7.94
#